data_AF-A0A1M4WEU1-F1
#
_entry.id   AF-A0A1M4WEU1-F1
#
_cell.length_a   1.000
_cell.length_b   1.000
_cell.length_c   1.000
_cell.angle_alpha   90.00
_cell.angle_beta   90.00
_cell.angle_gamma   90.00
#
_symmetry.space_group_name_H-M   'P 1'
#
loop_
_entity.id
_entity.type
_entity.pdbx_description
1 polymer ?
#
loop_
_entity_poly.entity_id
_entity_poly.type
_entity_poly.pdbx_seq_one_letter_code
_entity_poly.pdbx_strand_id
1 'polypeptide(L)'
;MLRTVVSCAMLFLLLASCTKDPEPEVVLEKPVEKKVIYQVFAAKDYSPALFDKVQTTVTLTVGAVANKTGTFTKIWDTTLNGHIRTFPQFDQKIQIEKTFTLVESAEKLQVAKSVRYDDNGQIQQSASFEPVPTGTNIFLMGVGL
;
A
#
# COMPACT_ATOMS: atom_id res chain seq x y z
N MET A 1 -57.33 -64.33 21.63
CA MET A 1 -57.27 -62.87 21.84
C MET A 1 -55.82 -62.43 21.68
N LEU A 2 -55.53 -61.80 20.54
CA LEU A 2 -54.21 -61.53 19.99
C LEU A 2 -53.71 -60.17 20.52
N ARG A 3 -52.69 -60.17 21.39
CA ARG A 3 -52.13 -58.97 22.02
C ARG A 3 -50.97 -58.41 21.18
N THR A 4 -51.23 -57.25 20.56
CA THR A 4 -50.32 -56.09 20.46
C THR A 4 -48.84 -56.37 20.09
N VAL A 5 -48.59 -56.51 18.79
CA VAL A 5 -47.26 -56.36 18.17
C VAL A 5 -47.27 -55.09 17.31
N VAL A 6 -47.34 -53.91 17.92
CA VAL A 6 -47.22 -52.62 17.21
C VAL A 6 -46.58 -51.61 18.16
N SER A 7 -45.28 -51.72 18.42
CA SER A 7 -44.55 -50.67 19.14
C SER A 7 -43.03 -50.76 18.99
N CYS A 8 -42.54 -51.04 17.77
CA CYS A 8 -41.09 -51.10 17.53
C CYS A 8 -40.64 -50.52 16.18
N ALA A 9 -41.53 -49.86 15.43
CA ALA A 9 -41.22 -49.33 14.09
C ALA A 9 -41.04 -47.80 14.03
N MET A 10 -41.30 -47.07 15.12
CA MET A 10 -41.30 -45.60 15.13
C MET A 10 -40.06 -44.96 15.80
N LEU A 11 -39.05 -45.75 16.19
CA LEU A 11 -37.84 -45.23 16.83
C LEU A 11 -36.62 -45.16 15.89
N PHE A 12 -36.74 -45.60 14.64
CA PHE A 12 -35.64 -45.57 13.66
C PHE A 12 -35.67 -44.37 12.70
N LEU A 13 -36.70 -43.52 12.76
CA LEU A 13 -36.85 -42.37 11.85
C LEU A 13 -36.24 -41.06 12.39
N LEU A 14 -35.66 -41.05 13.59
CA LEU A 14 -34.98 -39.88 14.17
C LEU A 14 -33.46 -39.85 13.93
N LEU A 15 -32.91 -40.85 13.22
CA LEU A 15 -31.51 -40.84 12.76
C LEU A 15 -31.35 -40.21 11.36
N ALA A 16 -32.38 -39.49 10.89
CA ALA A 16 -32.33 -38.72 9.65
C ALA A 16 -31.32 -37.57 9.77
N SER A 17 -30.08 -37.90 9.44
CA SER A 17 -29.18 -37.08 8.62
C SER A 17 -28.84 -35.70 9.18
N CYS A 18 -28.01 -35.67 10.23
CA CYS A 18 -26.99 -34.63 10.33
C CYS A 18 -25.90 -34.95 9.30
N THR A 19 -26.14 -34.66 8.02
CA THR A 19 -25.03 -34.43 7.09
C THR A 19 -24.27 -33.25 7.65
N LYS A 20 -23.11 -33.53 8.23
CA LYS A 20 -22.13 -32.52 8.60
C LYS A 20 -21.81 -31.81 7.29
N ASP A 21 -22.34 -30.60 7.12
CA ASP A 21 -21.98 -29.79 5.96
C ASP A 21 -20.45 -29.79 5.86
N PRO A 22 -19.87 -30.04 4.69
CA PRO A 22 -18.44 -29.96 4.52
C PRO A 22 -18.01 -28.58 4.99
N GLU A 23 -17.12 -28.57 5.98
CA GLU A 23 -16.59 -27.34 6.54
C GLU A 23 -16.07 -26.49 5.37
N PRO A 24 -16.54 -25.24 5.19
CA PRO A 24 -16.16 -24.45 4.05
C PRO A 24 -14.64 -24.33 4.05
N GLU A 25 -14.04 -24.81 2.96
CA GLU A 25 -12.58 -24.79 2.78
C GLU A 25 -12.13 -23.34 2.87
N VAL A 26 -11.46 -22.98 3.96
CA VAL A 26 -10.96 -21.62 4.16
C VAL A 26 -9.81 -21.42 3.18
N VAL A 27 -10.10 -20.79 2.05
CA VAL A 27 -9.07 -20.37 1.09
C VAL A 27 -8.24 -19.29 1.78
N LEU A 28 -7.09 -19.68 2.33
CA LEU A 28 -6.12 -18.73 2.84
C LEU A 28 -5.54 -17.96 1.64
N GLU A 29 -5.85 -16.68 1.59
CA GLU A 29 -5.26 -15.82 0.58
C GLU A 29 -3.75 -15.74 0.74
N LYS A 30 -3.05 -15.80 -0.39
CA LYS A 30 -1.59 -15.76 -0.42
C LYS A 30 -1.11 -14.31 -0.39
N PRO A 31 -0.12 -13.97 0.45
CA PRO A 31 0.54 -12.68 0.36
C PRO A 31 1.19 -12.50 -1.02
N VAL A 32 1.15 -11.26 -1.52
CA VAL A 32 1.81 -10.84 -2.76
C VAL A 32 2.94 -9.87 -2.45
N GLU A 33 4.00 -9.95 -3.23
CA GLU A 33 5.09 -8.97 -3.19
C GLU A 33 4.79 -7.80 -4.13
N LYS A 34 4.93 -6.59 -3.61
CA LYS A 34 4.83 -5.34 -4.37
C LYS A 34 6.10 -4.53 -4.24
N LYS A 35 6.60 -4.05 -5.36
CA LYS A 35 7.73 -3.12 -5.45
C LYS A 35 7.22 -1.71 -5.67
N VAL A 36 7.67 -0.77 -4.84
CA VAL A 36 7.50 0.67 -5.03
C VAL A 36 8.84 1.27 -5.43
N ILE A 37 8.84 2.04 -6.52
CA ILE A 37 10.02 2.72 -7.07
C ILE A 37 9.73 4.22 -7.11
N TYR A 38 10.47 5.00 -6.34
CA TYR A 38 10.49 6.46 -6.46
C TYR A 38 11.58 6.90 -7.42
N GLN A 39 11.26 7.87 -8.27
CA GLN A 39 12.19 8.54 -9.18
C GLN A 39 12.24 10.02 -8.84
N VAL A 40 13.31 10.47 -8.16
CA VAL A 40 13.48 11.87 -7.74
C VAL A 40 14.39 12.60 -8.70
N PHE A 41 13.92 13.72 -9.25
CA PHE A 41 14.65 14.53 -10.22
C PHE A 41 14.16 15.99 -10.21
N ALA A 42 15.01 16.90 -10.69
CA ALA A 42 14.64 18.27 -10.96
C ALA A 42 13.70 18.35 -12.18
N ALA A 43 12.53 18.97 -12.04
CA ALA A 43 11.56 19.08 -13.14
C ALA A 43 11.97 20.13 -14.19
N LYS A 44 12.93 21.00 -13.87
CA LYS A 44 13.51 22.01 -14.75
C LYS A 44 14.98 22.28 -14.37
N ASP A 45 15.64 23.13 -15.15
CA ASP A 45 17.00 23.57 -14.84
C ASP A 45 17.00 24.57 -13.67
N TYR A 46 17.68 24.20 -12.59
CA TYR A 46 17.91 25.02 -11.40
C TYR A 46 19.36 25.51 -11.28
N SER A 47 20.16 25.42 -12.34
CA SER A 47 21.52 25.95 -12.40
C SER A 47 21.65 27.48 -12.20
N PRO A 48 20.65 28.33 -12.51
CA PRO A 48 20.77 29.78 -12.30
C PRO A 48 20.99 30.18 -10.84
N ALA A 49 21.81 31.21 -10.61
CA ALA A 49 22.20 31.67 -9.27
C ALA A 49 21.04 32.11 -8.35
N LEU A 50 19.87 32.43 -8.92
CA LEU A 50 18.69 32.76 -8.13
C LEU A 50 18.22 31.59 -7.23
N PHE A 51 18.63 30.36 -7.54
CA PHE A 51 18.30 29.16 -6.78
C PHE A 51 19.37 28.76 -5.75
N ASP A 52 20.47 29.51 -5.62
CA ASP A 52 21.63 29.12 -4.79
C ASP A 52 21.29 28.90 -3.32
N LYS A 53 20.33 29.67 -2.82
CA LYS A 53 19.91 29.65 -1.41
C LYS A 53 18.67 28.79 -1.14
N VAL A 54 18.06 28.23 -2.19
CA VAL A 54 16.81 27.45 -2.06
C VAL A 54 17.14 26.06 -1.54
N GLN A 55 16.80 25.82 -0.27
CA GLN A 55 16.85 24.50 0.33
C GLN A 55 15.63 23.70 -0.08
N THR A 56 15.79 22.40 -0.26
CA THR A 56 14.72 21.48 -0.63
C THR A 56 14.76 20.25 0.26
N THR A 57 13.60 19.90 0.80
CA THR A 57 13.35 18.67 1.56
C THR A 57 12.31 17.85 0.82
N VAL A 58 12.67 16.62 0.47
CA VAL A 58 11.79 15.65 -0.18
C VAL A 58 11.53 14.52 0.80
N THR A 59 10.28 14.36 1.23
CA THR A 59 9.85 13.24 2.07
C THR A 59 9.05 12.26 1.23
N LEU A 60 9.45 10.99 1.25
CA LEU A 60 8.77 9.89 0.57
C LEU A 60 8.20 8.96 1.62
N THR A 61 7.00 8.44 1.40
CA THR A 61 6.30 7.63 2.40
C THR A 61 5.52 6.52 1.71
N VAL A 62 5.64 5.29 2.22
CA VAL A 62 4.74 4.19 1.87
C VAL A 62 3.97 3.83 3.13
N GLY A 63 2.66 3.69 2.99
CA GLY A 63 1.80 3.14 4.01
C GLY A 63 0.94 2.00 3.47
N ALA A 64 0.41 1.22 4.39
CA ALA A 64 -0.66 0.27 4.12
C ALA A 64 -1.99 0.87 4.60
N VAL A 65 -3.03 0.71 3.80
CA VAL A 65 -4.40 1.12 4.12
C VAL A 65 -5.23 -0.13 4.27
N ALA A 66 -5.71 -0.39 5.49
CA ALA A 66 -6.60 -1.52 5.75
C ALA A 66 -7.93 -1.34 4.99
N ASN A 67 -8.31 -2.32 4.17
CA ASN A 67 -9.49 -2.24 3.31
C ASN A 67 -10.80 -2.15 4.12
N LYS A 68 -10.85 -2.78 5.31
CA LYS A 68 -12.05 -2.81 6.16
C LYS A 68 -12.28 -1.49 6.91
N THR A 69 -11.22 -0.86 7.40
CA THR A 69 -11.32 0.31 8.29
C THR A 69 -10.88 1.62 7.65
N GLY A 70 -10.18 1.57 6.52
CA GLY A 70 -9.52 2.72 5.91
C GLY A 70 -8.33 3.26 6.72
N THR A 71 -7.91 2.56 7.78
CA THR A 71 -6.78 2.99 8.63
C THR A 71 -5.49 2.98 7.81
N PHE A 72 -4.84 4.13 7.74
CA PHE A 72 -3.51 4.26 7.16
C PHE A 72 -2.45 3.99 8.23
N THR A 73 -1.52 3.07 7.92
CA THR A 73 -0.35 2.77 8.73
C THR A 73 0.89 3.05 7.91
N LYS A 74 1.74 3.98 8.36
CA LYS A 74 3.04 4.22 7.73
C LYS A 74 3.94 2.99 7.96
N ILE A 75 4.43 2.41 6.87
CA ILE A 75 5.30 1.22 6.91
C ILE A 75 6.73 1.52 6.48
N TRP A 76 6.94 2.63 5.75
CA TRP A 76 8.27 3.10 5.37
C TRP A 76 8.26 4.60 5.06
N ASP A 77 9.34 5.28 5.40
CA ASP A 77 9.62 6.65 4.95
C ASP A 77 11.11 6.91 4.78
N THR A 78 11.41 7.94 4.00
CA THR A 78 12.76 8.51 3.90
C THR A 78 12.66 10.00 3.61
N THR A 79 13.74 10.73 3.91
CA THR A 79 13.85 12.15 3.63
C THR A 79 15.17 12.45 2.94
N LEU A 80 15.11 13.15 1.81
CA LEU A 80 16.25 13.70 1.10
C LEU A 80 16.30 15.20 1.37
N ASN A 81 17.47 15.69 1.78
CA ASN A 81 17.70 17.11 1.99
C ASN A 81 18.83 17.57 1.09
N GLY A 82 18.74 18.79 0.59
CA GLY A 82 19.81 19.41 -0.20
C GLY A 82 19.37 20.74 -0.79
N HIS A 83 20.27 21.39 -1.53
CA HIS A 83 19.90 22.56 -2.32
C HIS A 83 19.13 22.12 -3.58
N ILE A 84 18.15 22.88 -4.02
CA ILE A 84 17.33 22.52 -5.20
C ILE A 84 18.20 22.24 -6.44
N ARG A 85 19.28 23.01 -6.61
CA ARG A 85 20.26 22.88 -7.69
C ARG A 85 21.13 21.63 -7.64
N THR A 86 21.15 20.92 -6.51
CA THR A 86 21.92 19.67 -6.33
C THR A 86 21.12 18.42 -6.69
N PHE A 87 19.81 18.54 -6.86
CA PHE A 87 19.01 17.42 -7.32
C PHE A 87 19.27 17.16 -8.82
N PRO A 88 19.43 15.89 -9.22
CA PRO A 88 19.82 15.57 -10.57
C PRO A 88 18.71 15.82 -11.58
N GLN A 89 19.11 16.03 -12.84
CA GLN A 89 18.19 16.06 -13.97
C GLN A 89 17.56 14.67 -14.22
N PHE A 90 16.52 14.61 -15.05
CA PHE A 90 15.70 13.41 -15.26
C PHE A 90 16.49 12.18 -15.75
N ASP A 91 17.53 12.39 -16.56
CA ASP A 91 18.44 11.34 -17.05
C ASP A 91 19.30 10.73 -15.93
N GLN A 92 19.60 11.53 -14.89
CA GLN A 92 20.40 11.17 -13.72
C GLN A 92 19.56 10.97 -12.45
N LYS A 93 18.25 10.77 -12.59
CA LYS A 93 17.30 10.65 -11.48
C LYS A 93 17.75 9.67 -10.39
N ILE A 94 17.48 10.02 -9.14
CA ILE A 94 17.68 9.13 -7.99
C ILE A 94 16.57 8.10 -7.98
N GLN A 95 16.91 6.81 -7.99
CA GLN A 95 15.96 5.71 -7.86
C GLN A 95 16.01 5.12 -6.45
N ILE A 96 14.86 5.06 -5.80
CA ILE A 96 14.70 4.42 -4.48
C ILE A 96 13.68 3.30 -4.61
N GLU A 97 14.12 2.07 -4.41
CA GLU A 97 13.28 0.87 -4.50
C GLU A 97 13.00 0.27 -3.12
N LYS A 98 11.75 -0.13 -2.91
CA LYS A 98 11.31 -0.89 -1.73
C LYS A 98 10.32 -1.97 -2.10
N THR A 99 10.48 -3.15 -1.50
CA THR A 99 9.57 -4.28 -1.67
C THR A 99 8.79 -4.48 -0.38
N PHE A 100 7.49 -4.75 -0.51
CA PHE A 100 6.55 -4.99 0.57
C PHE A 100 5.76 -6.26 0.29
N THR A 101 5.43 -7.01 1.33
CA THR A 101 4.57 -8.19 1.24
C THR A 101 3.25 -7.88 1.92
N LEU A 102 2.13 -8.07 1.24
CA LEU A 102 0.78 -7.81 1.79
C LEU A 102 -0.26 -8.80 1.27
N VAL A 103 -1.40 -8.88 1.95
CA VAL A 103 -2.59 -9.62 1.48
C VAL A 103 -3.58 -8.61 0.88
N GLU A 104 -3.78 -8.65 -0.45
CA GLU A 104 -4.52 -7.60 -1.16
C GLU A 104 -6.00 -7.48 -0.76
N SER A 105 -6.64 -8.53 -0.24
CA SER A 105 -8.01 -8.41 0.32
C SER A 105 -8.04 -7.66 1.64
N ALA A 106 -6.96 -7.70 2.43
CA ALA A 106 -6.89 -7.11 3.75
C ALA A 106 -6.46 -5.64 3.68
N GLU A 107 -5.51 -5.32 2.80
CA GLU A 107 -4.92 -3.99 2.71
C GLU A 107 -4.43 -3.65 1.30
N LYS A 108 -4.21 -2.36 1.07
CA LYS A 108 -3.58 -1.83 -0.15
C LYS A 108 -2.45 -0.87 0.20
N LEU A 109 -1.40 -0.84 -0.62
CA LEU A 109 -0.35 0.17 -0.45
C LEU A 109 -0.85 1.54 -0.88
N GLN A 110 -0.39 2.57 -0.20
CA GLN A 110 -0.54 3.97 -0.56
C GLN A 110 0.84 4.62 -0.51
N VAL A 111 1.25 5.22 -1.61
CA VAL A 111 2.50 5.99 -1.70
C VAL A 111 2.20 7.47 -1.52
N ALA A 112 3.14 8.21 -0.95
CA ALA A 112 3.02 9.64 -0.78
C ALA A 112 4.38 10.31 -0.93
N LYS A 113 4.35 11.55 -1.43
CA LYS A 113 5.50 12.44 -1.50
C LYS A 113 5.13 13.80 -0.92
N SER A 114 6.09 14.45 -0.28
CA SER A 114 6.02 15.86 0.10
C SER A 114 7.31 16.53 -0.33
N VAL A 115 7.20 17.69 -0.96
CA VAL A 115 8.34 18.52 -1.34
C VAL A 115 8.17 19.87 -0.67
N ARG A 116 9.19 20.28 0.08
CA ARG A 116 9.27 21.58 0.74
C ARG A 116 10.47 22.34 0.21
N TYR A 117 10.24 23.57 -0.21
CA TYR A 117 11.27 24.54 -0.56
C TYR A 117 11.35 25.60 0.54
N ASP A 118 12.56 26.01 0.86
CA ASP A 118 12.83 27.13 1.77
C ASP A 118 13.80 28.09 1.08
N ASP A 119 13.28 29.25 0.68
CA ASP A 119 14.05 30.35 0.12
C ASP A 119 14.16 31.47 1.15
N ASN A 120 15.25 31.43 1.92
CA ASN A 120 15.55 32.42 2.96
C ASN A 120 14.38 32.68 3.94
N GLY A 121 13.69 31.61 4.36
CA GLY A 121 12.56 31.67 5.28
C GLY A 121 11.19 31.72 4.60
N GLN A 122 11.12 31.91 3.28
CA GLN A 122 9.89 31.72 2.52
C GLN A 122 9.70 30.24 2.20
N ILE A 123 8.66 29.64 2.79
CA ILE A 123 8.37 28.22 2.65
C ILE A 123 7.29 28.00 1.61
N GLN A 124 7.58 27.13 0.64
CA GLN A 124 6.58 26.57 -0.27
C GLN A 124 6.55 25.06 -0.09
N GLN A 125 5.37 24.45 -0.03
CA GLN A 125 5.24 23.01 0.16
C GLN A 125 4.13 22.46 -0.73
N SER A 126 4.39 21.28 -1.29
CA SER A 126 3.39 20.47 -1.99
C SER A 126 3.42 19.05 -1.46
N ALA A 127 2.28 18.39 -1.45
CA ALA A 127 2.17 16.98 -1.07
C ALA A 127 1.14 16.28 -1.98
N SER A 128 1.40 15.03 -2.29
CA SER A 128 0.47 14.18 -3.03
C SER A 128 0.57 12.74 -2.55
N PHE A 129 -0.52 12.00 -2.70
CA PHE A 129 -0.59 10.58 -2.38
C PHE A 129 -1.34 9.84 -3.48
N GLU A 130 -0.98 8.59 -3.70
CA GLU A 130 -1.57 7.73 -4.72
C GLU A 130 -1.74 6.30 -4.17
N PRO A 131 -2.93 5.69 -4.28
CA PRO A 131 -3.10 4.29 -3.96
C PRO A 131 -2.41 3.42 -5.03
N VAL A 132 -1.71 2.37 -4.60
CA VAL A 132 -1.17 1.35 -5.51
C VAL A 132 -2.32 0.42 -5.92
N PRO A 133 -2.65 0.31 -7.22
CA PRO A 133 -3.76 -0.54 -7.66
C PRO A 133 -3.54 -2.02 -7.31
N THR A 134 -4.63 -2.72 -7.04
CA THR A 134 -4.65 -4.18 -6.89
C THR A 134 -4.09 -4.85 -8.15
N GLY A 135 -3.32 -5.93 -7.99
CA GLY A 135 -2.64 -6.62 -9.09
C GLY A 135 -1.42 -5.89 -9.67
N THR A 136 -1.08 -4.70 -9.19
CA THR A 136 0.16 -4.00 -9.57
C THR A 136 1.33 -4.51 -8.74
N ASN A 137 2.25 -5.23 -9.39
CA ASN A 137 3.47 -5.76 -8.75
C ASN A 137 4.61 -4.73 -8.67
N ILE A 138 4.66 -3.78 -9.60
CA ILE A 138 5.66 -2.70 -9.64
C ILE A 138 4.93 -1.37 -9.83
N PHE A 139 5.04 -0.50 -8.84
CA PHE A 139 4.49 0.85 -8.86
C PHE A 139 5.61 1.88 -8.98
N LEU A 140 5.47 2.80 -9.93
CA LEU A 140 6.45 3.85 -10.21
C LEU A 140 5.85 5.21 -9.80
N MET A 141 6.56 5.98 -8.98
CA MET A 141 6.19 7.35 -8.63
C MET A 141 7.28 8.34 -9.02
N GLY A 142 6.95 9.27 -9.93
CA GLY A 142 7.81 10.40 -10.28
C GLY A 142 7.73 11.52 -9.25
N VAL A 143 8.88 12.04 -8.83
CA VAL A 143 9.02 13.15 -7.87
C VAL A 143 9.82 14.26 -8.56
N GLY A 144 9.11 15.06 -9.35
CA GLY A 144 9.65 16.28 -9.95
C GLY A 144 9.71 17.41 -8.93
N LEU A 145 10.88 18.03 -8.82
CA LEU A 145 11.17 19.19 -7.96
C LEU A 145 11.16 20.50 -8.74
#